data_AF-A0A1Y3QK55-F1
#
_entry.id   AF-A0A1Y3QK55-F1
#
_cell.length_a   1.000
_cell.length_b   1.000
_cell.length_c   1.000
_cell.angle_alpha   90.00
_cell.angle_beta   90.00
_cell.angle_gamma   90.00
#
_symmetry.space_group_name_H-M   'P 1'
#
loop_
_entity.id
_entity.type
_entity.pdbx_description
1 polymer ?
#
loop_
_entity_poly.entity_id
_entity_poly.type
_entity_poly.pdbx_seq_one_letter_code
_entity_poly.pdbx_strand_id
1 'polypeptide(L)'
;MALVTARPKGAPAGTKGLALYLVPRLLPDGRLNSYRIRRLKDKLGTISVATGEIELNQAQAELIAPPPDGFRLMMEALQFSRIDNAFGSAGLMRRAFLEAGVYASRRTAFGDLLLRYHRLLRDAQVVPVWEGPANIQALEVLRALSPKLDAVGGPVAGPDAPEAAETARH
;
A
#
# COMPACT_ATOMS: atom_id res chain seq x y z
N MET A 1 6.22 4.08 13.36
CA MET A 1 4.97 4.22 14.12
C MET A 1 3.96 3.26 13.50
N ALA A 2 3.11 2.62 14.28
CA ALA A 2 2.20 1.57 13.81
C ALA A 2 0.84 1.69 14.49
N LEU A 3 -0.23 1.36 13.76
CA LEU A 3 -1.56 1.15 14.33
C LEU A 3 -1.72 -0.34 14.64
N VAL A 4 -2.21 -0.66 15.83
CA VAL A 4 -2.42 -2.05 16.28
C VAL A 4 -3.76 -2.18 16.99
N THR A 5 -4.39 -3.33 16.86
CA THR A 5 -5.55 -3.69 17.68
C THR A 5 -5.10 -4.52 18.86
N ALA A 6 -5.61 -4.21 20.04
CA ALA A 6 -5.35 -4.97 21.25
C ALA A 6 -6.61 -4.97 22.13
N ARG A 7 -6.69 -5.94 23.04
CA ARG A 7 -7.79 -6.06 23.99
C ARG A 7 -7.41 -5.38 25.31
N PRO A 8 -8.14 -4.33 25.76
CA PRO A 8 -7.98 -3.78 27.09
C PRO A 8 -8.31 -4.81 28.17
N LYS A 9 -7.67 -4.70 29.34
CA LYS A 9 -7.97 -5.57 30.49
C LYS A 9 -9.46 -5.45 30.86
N GLY A 10 -10.14 -6.58 31.01
CA GLY A 10 -11.57 -6.63 31.35
C GLY A 10 -12.54 -6.47 30.18
N ALA A 11 -12.06 -6.20 28.96
CA ALA A 11 -12.91 -6.13 27.79
C ALA A 11 -13.43 -7.52 27.35
N PRO A 12 -14.64 -7.59 26.74
CA PRO A 12 -15.25 -8.86 26.36
C PRO A 12 -14.47 -9.60 25.27
N ALA A 13 -14.80 -10.88 25.08
CA ALA A 13 -14.23 -11.68 24.00
C ALA A 13 -14.71 -11.25 22.60
N GLY A 14 -13.93 -11.62 21.58
CA GLY A 14 -14.22 -11.30 20.18
C GLY A 14 -13.77 -9.91 19.73
N THR A 15 -14.27 -9.49 18.56
CA THR A 15 -13.94 -8.22 17.90
C THR A 15 -14.51 -7.01 18.64
N LYS A 16 -15.66 -7.15 19.28
CA LYS A 16 -16.31 -6.09 20.08
C LYS A 16 -15.49 -5.66 21.31
N GLY A 17 -14.51 -6.46 21.74
CA GLY A 17 -13.60 -6.13 22.83
C GLY A 17 -12.27 -5.53 22.39
N LEU A 18 -12.06 -5.31 21.08
CA LEU A 18 -10.80 -4.76 20.56
C LEU A 18 -10.85 -3.23 20.52
N ALA A 19 -9.80 -2.62 21.06
CA ALA A 19 -9.51 -1.20 20.92
C ALA A 19 -8.44 -0.99 19.83
N LEU A 20 -8.38 0.23 19.30
CA LEU A 20 -7.35 0.67 18.37
C LEU A 20 -6.32 1.50 19.13
N TYR A 21 -5.06 1.14 18.96
CA TYR A 21 -3.93 1.81 19.58
C TYR A 21 -2.91 2.26 18.55
N LEU A 22 -2.24 3.35 18.90
CA LEU A 22 -1.11 3.91 18.18
C LEU A 22 0.17 3.61 18.94
N VAL A 23 1.08 2.86 18.30
CA VAL A 23 2.37 2.47 18.87
C VAL A 23 3.46 3.29 18.19
N PRO A 24 4.01 4.30 18.89
CA PRO A 24 5.11 5.07 18.34
C PRO A 24 6.38 4.21 18.30
N ARG A 25 7.25 4.48 17.30
CA ARG A 25 8.55 3.79 17.21
C ARG A 25 9.52 4.34 18.25
N LEU A 26 9.49 5.66 18.44
CA LEU A 26 10.28 6.40 19.42
C LEU A 26 9.33 6.93 20.49
N LEU A 27 9.73 6.82 21.74
CA LEU A 27 9.04 7.44 22.87
C LEU A 27 9.33 8.95 22.89
N PRO A 28 8.58 9.75 23.68
CA PRO A 28 8.82 11.19 23.81
C PRO A 28 10.23 11.55 24.28
N ASP A 29 10.89 10.63 24.99
CA ASP A 29 12.29 10.77 25.45
C ASP A 29 13.34 10.42 24.38
N GLY A 30 12.91 10.10 23.15
CA GLY A 30 13.76 9.73 22.02
C GLY A 30 14.24 8.28 22.03
N ARG A 31 13.95 7.48 23.06
CA ARG A 31 14.31 6.05 23.07
C ARG A 31 13.40 5.24 22.16
N LEU A 32 13.89 4.11 21.67
CA LEU A 32 13.05 3.14 20.97
C LEU A 32 12.00 2.56 21.93
N ASN A 33 10.77 2.43 21.44
CA ASN A 33 9.72 1.74 22.16
C ASN A 33 10.06 0.25 22.30
N SER A 34 9.47 -0.41 23.30
CA SER A 34 9.81 -1.79 23.65
C SER A 34 9.21 -2.81 22.68
N TYR A 35 9.92 -3.05 21.57
CA TYR A 35 9.58 -4.08 20.59
C TYR A 35 10.80 -4.90 20.18
N ARG A 36 10.57 -6.17 19.82
CA ARG A 36 11.60 -7.09 19.35
C ARG A 36 11.22 -7.62 17.97
N ILE A 37 12.14 -7.53 17.01
CA ILE A 37 11.98 -8.17 15.70
C ILE A 37 12.36 -9.64 15.87
N ARG A 38 11.41 -10.55 15.65
CA ARG A 38 11.65 -11.99 15.77
C ARG A 38 12.37 -12.53 14.54
N ARG A 39 11.86 -12.18 13.36
CA ARG A 39 12.45 -12.55 12.06
C ARG A 39 11.89 -11.66 10.95
N LEU A 40 12.64 -11.55 9.87
CA LEU A 40 12.10 -11.09 8.59
C LEU A 40 11.53 -12.28 7.82
N LYS A 41 10.50 -12.02 7.02
CA LYS A 41 9.92 -13.03 6.14
C LYS A 41 10.85 -13.26 4.96
N ASP A 42 11.07 -14.52 4.64
CA ASP A 42 11.57 -14.93 3.33
C ASP A 42 10.40 -14.90 2.35
N LYS A 43 10.51 -14.13 1.27
CA LYS A 43 9.39 -13.75 0.41
C LYS A 43 9.68 -14.07 -1.06
N LEU A 44 8.67 -14.60 -1.74
CA LEU A 44 8.69 -14.82 -3.19
C LEU A 44 8.71 -13.50 -3.99
N GLY A 45 8.08 -12.45 -3.45
CA GLY A 45 7.93 -11.15 -4.10
C GLY A 45 8.00 -10.01 -3.08
N THR A 46 7.97 -8.77 -3.58
CA THR A 46 8.17 -7.54 -2.77
C THR A 46 9.41 -7.61 -1.87
N ILE A 47 10.47 -8.31 -2.30
CA ILE A 47 11.68 -8.60 -1.52
C ILE A 47 12.38 -7.35 -0.99
N SER A 48 12.22 -6.22 -1.68
CA SER A 48 12.75 -4.92 -1.27
C SER A 48 12.07 -4.34 -0.02
N VAL A 49 10.86 -4.78 0.32
CA VAL A 49 10.11 -4.30 1.48
C VAL A 49 10.51 -5.12 2.71
N ALA A 50 11.03 -4.53 3.77
CA ALA A 50 11.32 -5.28 4.99
C ALA A 50 10.01 -5.65 5.71
N THR A 51 9.58 -6.91 5.61
CA THR A 51 8.40 -7.43 6.29
C THR A 51 8.83 -8.49 7.29
N GLY A 52 8.35 -8.42 8.53
CA GLY A 52 8.76 -9.34 9.57
C GLY A 52 7.71 -9.56 10.65
N GLU A 53 8.05 -10.44 11.58
CA GLU A 53 7.29 -10.68 12.80
C GLU A 53 7.88 -9.86 13.94
N ILE A 54 7.02 -9.18 14.69
CA ILE A 54 7.40 -8.35 15.84
C ILE A 54 6.68 -8.80 17.09
N GLU A 55 7.36 -8.66 18.22
CA GLU A 55 6.80 -8.83 19.55
C GLU A 55 6.79 -7.48 20.27
N LEU A 56 5.66 -7.14 20.88
CA LEU A 56 5.48 -5.89 21.64
C LEU A 56 5.51 -6.25 23.14
N ASN A 57 6.64 -5.95 23.80
CA ASN A 57 6.88 -6.36 25.18
C ASN A 57 6.73 -5.16 26.11
N GLN A 58 5.54 -4.97 26.67
CA GLN A 58 5.21 -3.75 27.43
C GLN A 58 5.48 -2.45 26.64
N ALA A 59 5.24 -2.50 25.33
CA ALA A 59 5.32 -1.32 24.48
C ALA A 59 4.29 -0.28 24.92
N GLN A 60 4.71 0.98 24.97
CA GLN A 60 3.77 2.08 25.22
C GLN A 60 2.91 2.29 23.96
N ALA A 61 1.63 2.53 24.17
CA ALA A 61 0.67 2.74 23.10
C ALA A 61 -0.39 3.74 23.54
N GLU A 62 -0.78 4.62 22.63
CA GLU A 62 -1.83 5.61 22.85
C GLU A 62 -3.17 5.06 22.37
N LEU A 63 -4.23 5.24 23.15
CA LEU A 63 -5.57 4.80 22.77
C LEU A 63 -6.13 5.76 21.71
N ILE A 64 -6.45 5.22 20.53
CA ILE A 64 -7.11 5.97 19.45
C ILE A 64 -8.61 5.78 19.52
N ALA A 65 -9.08 4.54 19.73
CA ALA A 65 -10.51 4.26 19.85
C ALA A 65 -10.78 3.12 20.85
N PRO A 66 -11.70 3.32 21.81
CA PRO A 66 -12.09 2.27 22.75
C PRO A 66 -12.94 1.18 22.07
N PRO A 67 -13.14 0.02 22.71
CA PRO A 67 -14.12 -0.94 22.26
C PRO A 67 -15.55 -0.36 22.38
N PRO A 68 -16.48 -0.70 21.47
CA PRO A 68 -16.34 -1.67 20.38
C PRO A 68 -15.80 -1.09 19.07
N ASP A 69 -15.47 0.20 19.01
CA ASP A 69 -15.16 0.91 17.76
C ASP A 69 -13.75 0.63 17.21
N GLY A 70 -12.82 0.14 18.04
CA GLY A 70 -11.43 -0.06 17.65
C GLY A 70 -11.24 -0.94 16.40
N PHE A 71 -11.95 -2.07 16.32
CA PHE A 71 -11.88 -2.94 15.15
C PHE A 71 -12.48 -2.30 13.89
N ARG A 72 -13.61 -1.59 14.04
CA ARG A 72 -14.29 -0.92 12.92
C ARG A 72 -13.38 0.13 12.29
N LEU A 73 -12.76 0.99 13.10
CA LEU A 73 -11.83 2.02 12.63
C LEU A 73 -10.57 1.44 11.98
N MET A 74 -10.04 0.32 12.50
CA MET A 74 -8.94 -0.39 11.83
C MET A 74 -9.36 -0.89 10.44
N MET A 75 -10.57 -1.43 10.31
CA MET A 75 -11.08 -1.89 9.01
C MET A 75 -11.28 -0.75 8.02
N GLU A 76 -11.72 0.43 8.48
CA GLU A 76 -11.82 1.64 7.67
C GLU A 76 -10.42 2.09 7.19
N ALA A 77 -9.43 2.10 8.08
CA ALA A 77 -8.05 2.40 7.69
C ALA A 77 -7.51 1.39 6.63
N LEU A 78 -7.86 0.11 6.75
CA LEU A 78 -7.47 -0.92 5.78
C LEU A 78 -8.15 -0.77 4.41
N GLN A 79 -9.27 -0.05 4.30
CA GLN A 79 -9.93 0.19 3.01
C GLN A 79 -9.03 1.02 2.08
N PHE A 80 -8.27 1.98 2.61
CA PHE A 80 -7.32 2.77 1.83
C PHE A 80 -6.24 1.89 1.20
N SER A 81 -5.67 0.95 1.96
CA SER A 81 -4.66 0.02 1.42
C SER A 81 -5.23 -0.90 0.33
N ARG A 82 -6.53 -1.25 0.36
CA ARG A 82 -7.16 -2.03 -0.72
C ARG A 82 -7.21 -1.25 -2.01
N ILE A 83 -7.46 0.05 -1.92
CA ILE A 83 -7.47 0.96 -3.05
C ILE A 83 -6.06 1.06 -3.63
N ASP A 84 -5.03 1.29 -2.81
CA ASP A 84 -3.63 1.32 -3.25
C ASP A 84 -3.20 0.02 -3.95
N ASN A 85 -3.60 -1.13 -3.39
CA ASN A 85 -3.33 -2.43 -4.01
C ASN A 85 -4.01 -2.58 -5.37
N ALA A 86 -5.22 -2.05 -5.55
CA ALA A 86 -5.90 -2.07 -6.85
C ALA A 86 -5.12 -1.25 -7.88
N PHE A 87 -4.72 -0.02 -7.55
CA PHE A 87 -3.89 0.83 -8.41
C PHE A 87 -2.54 0.19 -8.73
N GLY A 88 -1.83 -0.30 -7.72
CA GLY A 88 -0.53 -0.94 -7.89
C GLY A 88 -0.62 -2.16 -8.81
N SER A 89 -1.66 -2.99 -8.64
CA SER A 89 -1.90 -4.16 -9.49
C SER A 89 -2.21 -3.76 -10.94
N ALA A 90 -3.06 -2.75 -11.13
CA ALA A 90 -3.41 -2.25 -12.47
C ALA A 90 -2.17 -1.68 -13.20
N GLY A 91 -1.35 -0.89 -12.50
CA GLY A 91 -0.09 -0.39 -13.04
C GLY A 91 0.92 -1.49 -13.39
N LEU A 92 1.03 -2.53 -12.56
CA LEU A 92 1.89 -3.69 -12.85
C LEU A 92 1.40 -4.46 -14.08
N MET A 93 0.08 -4.66 -14.23
CA MET A 93 -0.50 -5.28 -15.43
C MET A 93 -0.20 -4.45 -16.69
N ARG A 94 -0.38 -3.13 -16.62
CA ARG A 94 -0.04 -2.22 -17.74
C ARG A 94 1.41 -2.37 -18.17
N ARG A 95 2.33 -2.37 -17.19
CA ARG A 95 3.76 -2.47 -17.45
C ARG A 95 4.13 -3.81 -18.08
N ALA A 96 3.65 -4.92 -17.50
CA ALA A 96 3.91 -6.25 -18.04
C ALA A 96 3.40 -6.38 -19.48
N PHE A 97 2.20 -5.85 -19.77
CA PHE A 97 1.65 -5.83 -21.12
C PHE A 97 2.51 -5.01 -22.09
N LEU A 98 2.91 -3.80 -21.70
CA LEU A 98 3.76 -2.95 -22.54
C LEU A 98 5.12 -3.58 -22.83
N GLU A 99 5.77 -4.16 -21.81
CA GLU A 99 7.05 -4.85 -21.98
C GLU A 99 6.91 -6.05 -22.93
N ALA A 100 5.84 -6.86 -22.76
CA ALA A 100 5.54 -7.98 -23.66
C ALA A 100 5.26 -7.52 -25.09
N GLY A 101 4.46 -6.47 -25.28
CA GLY A 101 4.12 -5.92 -26.59
C GLY A 101 5.34 -5.36 -27.33
N VAL A 102 6.18 -4.57 -26.63
CA VAL A 102 7.43 -4.05 -27.19
C VAL A 102 8.36 -5.19 -27.58
N TYR A 103 8.51 -6.21 -26.73
CA TYR A 103 9.34 -7.37 -27.05
C TYR A 103 8.81 -8.14 -28.27
N ALA A 104 7.51 -8.45 -28.30
CA ALA A 104 6.89 -9.19 -29.40
C ALA A 104 6.96 -8.44 -30.74
N SER A 105 6.89 -7.10 -30.72
CA SER A 105 7.01 -6.28 -31.94
C SER A 105 8.39 -6.28 -32.59
N ARG A 106 9.43 -6.68 -31.85
CA ARG A 106 10.83 -6.67 -32.32
C ARG A 106 11.43 -8.06 -32.42
N ARG A 107 10.84 -9.05 -31.76
CA ARG A 107 11.36 -10.42 -31.74
C ARG A 107 10.93 -11.18 -32.99
N THR A 108 11.91 -11.71 -33.71
CA THR A 108 11.71 -12.70 -34.78
C THR A 108 11.94 -14.11 -34.26
N ALA A 109 11.12 -15.06 -34.72
CA ALA A 109 11.28 -16.49 -34.49
C ALA A 109 10.65 -17.25 -35.65
N PHE A 110 11.22 -18.41 -36.01
CA PHE A 110 10.73 -19.26 -37.11
C PHE A 110 10.54 -18.50 -38.44
N GLY A 111 11.40 -17.52 -38.71
CA GLY A 111 11.43 -16.78 -39.98
C GLY A 111 10.55 -15.53 -40.05
N ASP A 112 9.75 -15.22 -39.02
CA ASP A 112 8.91 -14.02 -39.01
C ASP A 112 8.82 -13.35 -37.62
N LEU A 113 8.22 -12.16 -37.56
CA LEU A 113 7.93 -11.45 -36.31
C LEU A 113 6.91 -12.22 -35.47
N LEU A 114 7.10 -12.26 -34.14
CA LEU A 114 6.18 -12.96 -33.22
C LEU A 114 4.71 -12.51 -33.37
N LEU A 115 4.49 -11.22 -33.64
CA LEU A 115 3.14 -10.65 -33.83
C LEU A 115 2.42 -11.16 -35.09
N ARG A 116 3.12 -11.79 -36.04
CA ARG A 116 2.49 -12.33 -37.26
C ARG A 116 1.93 -13.73 -37.08
N TYR A 117 2.23 -14.39 -35.96
CA TYR A 117 1.58 -15.65 -35.59
C TYR A 117 0.22 -15.37 -34.96
N HIS A 118 -0.84 -15.84 -35.61
CA HIS A 118 -2.23 -15.58 -35.23
C HIS A 118 -2.56 -15.94 -33.77
N ARG A 119 -1.94 -16.99 -33.20
CA ARG A 119 -2.13 -17.41 -31.80
C ARG A 119 -1.59 -16.36 -30.83
N LEU A 120 -0.37 -15.89 -31.07
CA LEU A 120 0.28 -14.89 -30.22
C LEU A 120 -0.40 -13.53 -30.33
N LEU A 121 -0.87 -13.16 -31.52
CA LEU A 121 -1.67 -11.95 -31.72
C LEU A 121 -3.00 -12.01 -30.94
N ARG A 122 -3.69 -13.16 -30.97
CA ARG A 122 -4.93 -13.35 -30.21
C ARG A 122 -4.69 -13.25 -28.71
N ASP A 123 -3.67 -13.92 -28.19
CA ASP A 123 -3.38 -13.92 -26.74
C ASP A 123 -2.92 -12.52 -26.27
N ALA A 124 -2.17 -11.80 -27.12
CA ALA A 124 -1.78 -10.41 -26.87
C ALA A 124 -2.99 -9.46 -26.83
N GLN A 125 -4.10 -9.76 -27.51
CA GLN A 125 -5.33 -8.95 -27.47
C GLN A 125 -6.21 -9.22 -26.25
N VAL A 126 -6.08 -10.39 -25.61
CA VAL A 126 -6.86 -10.73 -24.41
C VAL A 126 -6.42 -9.90 -23.20
N VAL A 127 -5.11 -9.66 -23.04
CA VAL A 127 -4.57 -8.89 -21.91
C VAL A 127 -5.12 -7.44 -21.84
N PRO A 128 -5.17 -6.66 -22.93
CA PRO A 128 -5.78 -5.32 -22.94
C PRO A 128 -7.25 -5.29 -22.54
N VAL A 129 -8.01 -6.37 -22.83
CA VAL A 129 -9.44 -6.47 -22.49
C VAL A 129 -9.64 -6.47 -20.98
N TRP A 130 -8.71 -7.05 -20.22
CA TRP A 130 -8.78 -7.08 -18.76
C TRP A 130 -8.09 -5.88 -18.12
N GLU A 131 -7.00 -5.42 -18.73
CA GLU A 131 -6.17 -4.32 -18.23
C GLU A 131 -6.85 -2.94 -18.38
N GLY A 132 -7.51 -2.69 -19.51
CA GLY A 132 -8.20 -1.43 -19.79
C GLY A 132 -9.30 -1.11 -18.77
N PRO A 133 -10.28 -2.01 -18.54
CA PRO A 133 -11.33 -1.80 -17.54
C PRO A 133 -10.78 -1.66 -16.11
N ALA A 134 -9.73 -2.41 -15.75
CA ALA A 134 -9.12 -2.31 -14.43
C ALA A 134 -8.51 -0.93 -14.18
N ASN A 135 -7.81 -0.35 -15.16
CA ASN A 135 -7.29 1.02 -15.05
C ASN A 135 -8.40 2.07 -14.99
N ILE A 136 -9.45 1.92 -15.81
CA ILE A 136 -10.59 2.85 -15.81
C ILE A 136 -11.27 2.83 -14.44
N GLN A 137 -11.58 1.64 -13.91
CA GLN A 137 -12.19 1.51 -12.59
C GLN A 137 -11.30 2.08 -11.48
N ALA A 138 -9.99 1.87 -11.57
CA ALA A 138 -9.06 2.47 -10.62
C ALA A 138 -9.14 4.01 -10.69
N LEU A 139 -9.04 4.61 -11.88
CA LEU A 139 -9.13 6.06 -12.05
C LEU A 139 -10.49 6.63 -11.60
N GLU A 140 -11.59 5.93 -11.83
CA GLU A 140 -12.92 6.33 -11.36
C GLU A 140 -13.04 6.29 -9.83
N VAL A 141 -12.44 5.28 -9.19
CA VAL A 141 -12.32 5.23 -7.72
C VAL A 141 -11.49 6.42 -7.22
N LEU A 142 -10.38 6.76 -7.89
CA LEU A 142 -9.58 7.94 -7.53
C LEU A 142 -10.41 9.22 -7.61
N ARG A 143 -11.14 9.42 -8.72
CA ARG A 143 -11.99 10.60 -8.93
C ARG A 143 -13.08 10.70 -7.87
N ALA A 144 -13.74 9.60 -7.53
CA ALA A 144 -14.77 9.57 -6.51
C ALA A 144 -14.22 9.88 -5.10
N LEU A 145 -12.94 9.60 -4.86
CA LEU A 145 -12.27 9.82 -3.58
C LEU A 145 -11.53 11.15 -3.48
N SER A 146 -11.12 11.77 -4.60
CA SER A 146 -10.37 13.04 -4.63
C SER A 146 -10.99 14.12 -3.72
N PRO A 147 -12.31 14.41 -3.78
CA PRO A 147 -12.90 15.44 -2.92
C PRO A 147 -12.76 15.14 -1.42
N LYS A 148 -12.71 13.86 -1.04
CA LYS A 148 -12.52 13.43 0.35
C LYS A 148 -11.04 13.42 0.76
N LEU A 149 -10.13 13.16 -0.18
CA LEU A 149 -8.70 13.22 0.04
C LEU A 149 -8.22 14.67 0.18
N ASP A 150 -8.76 15.59 -0.62
CA ASP A 150 -8.46 17.03 -0.53
C ASP A 150 -8.99 17.64 0.78
N ALA A 151 -10.05 17.08 1.35
CA ALA A 151 -10.57 17.47 2.67
C ALA A 151 -9.75 16.93 3.85
N VAL A 152 -8.96 15.87 3.64
CA VAL A 152 -8.11 15.23 4.68
C VAL A 152 -6.65 15.66 4.55
N GLY A 153 -6.19 15.98 3.34
CA GLY A 153 -4.86 16.50 3.05
C GLY A 153 -4.86 18.02 3.00
N GLY A 154 -4.33 18.66 4.05
CA GLY A 154 -3.64 19.94 3.85
C GLY A 154 -2.59 19.81 2.72
N PRO A 155 -2.20 20.92 2.07
CA PRO A 155 -1.57 20.89 0.75
C PRO A 155 -0.41 19.90 0.69
N VAL A 156 -0.57 18.88 -0.16
CA VAL A 156 0.50 17.95 -0.50
C VAL A 156 1.55 18.77 -1.24
N ALA A 157 2.70 18.98 -0.61
CA ALA A 157 3.82 19.64 -1.26
C ALA A 157 4.16 18.88 -2.54
N GLY A 158 3.91 19.53 -3.68
CA GLY A 158 4.32 19.02 -4.98
C GLY A 158 5.85 18.93 -5.07
N PRO A 159 6.38 18.22 -6.08
CA PRO A 159 7.82 18.04 -6.29
C PRO A 159 8.60 19.34 -6.58
N ASP A 160 7.93 20.50 -6.64
CA ASP A 160 8.51 21.82 -6.93
C ASP A 160 8.59 22.75 -5.70
N ALA A 161 8.64 22.21 -4.48
CA ALA A 161 8.95 23.02 -3.30
C ALA A 161 10.41 23.51 -3.36
N PRO A 162 10.68 24.83 -3.34
CA PRO A 162 12.03 25.35 -3.46
C PRO A 162 12.87 24.91 -2.26
N GLU A 163 14.11 24.50 -2.55
CA GLU A 163 15.16 24.13 -1.60
C GLU A 163 15.37 25.30 -0.62
N ALA A 164 14.84 25.19 0.60
CA ALA A 164 15.09 26.14 1.67
C ALA A 164 16.50 25.89 2.25
N ALA A 165 17.50 26.34 1.50
CA ALA A 165 18.81 26.63 2.03
C ALA A 165 18.72 27.87 2.95
N GLU A 166 19.35 27.75 4.12
CA GLU A 166 20.05 28.85 4.79
C GLU A 166 19.21 30.01 5.35
N THR A 167 18.68 29.89 6.58
CA THR A 167 18.74 30.99 7.57
C THR A 167 18.43 30.53 8.99
N ALA A 168 19.49 30.30 9.78
CA ALA A 168 19.45 30.41 11.25
C ALA A 168 20.86 30.76 11.75
N ARG A 169 21.32 31.97 11.39
CA ARG A 169 22.25 32.72 12.21
C ARG A 169 21.41 33.69 13.03
N HIS A 170 21.49 33.52 14.35
CA HIS A 170 21.25 34.43 15.46
C HIS A 170 20.48 33.74 16.59
#